data_AF-A0A177B9V6-F1
#
_entry.id   AF-A0A177B9V6-F1
#
_cell.length_a   1.000
_cell.length_b   1.000
_cell.length_c   1.000
_cell.angle_alpha   90.00
_cell.angle_beta   90.00
_cell.angle_gamma   90.00
#
_symmetry.space_group_name_H-M   'P 1'
#
loop_
_entity.id
_entity.type
_entity.pdbx_description
1 polymer ?
#
loop_
_entity_poly.entity_id
_entity_poly.type
_entity_poly.pdbx_seq_one_letter_code
_entity_poly.pdbx_strand_id
1 'polypeptide(L)'
;MQSNNSVVAILDAGAQYGKVIDRKIRSLHVKTDILPLNVPAEKIKGKYAAIVISGGPQSVNLQGENVDLKIFDLGIPILGICYGMQLIAYHFNCEISNTTKKNYGPNNVWVDLSCSIFDGLTSEMQTVLLSHGDCVKECSENITIISKLSELITGIQHKTKPIIGLQFHPEVDLTINGLEIFRNFLFKFMSIEKTFYLKDILQEILENIKLQIGNKKVLCLVSGGIDSTVCLVLLQRILKKEQIIALHINNGMMRMNESETMLKKLKNHGISIEYVDACHTFYCAKDASDGLELKFVILPELKRKIIGDTFIH
;
A
#
# COMPACT_ATOMS: atom_id res chain seq x y z
N MET A 1 -23.63 8.78 18.55
CA MET A 1 -22.24 9.25 18.69
C MET A 1 -21.52 8.89 17.41
N GLN A 2 -21.42 9.82 16.46
CA GLN A 2 -20.57 9.63 15.28
C GLN A 2 -19.13 9.60 15.78
N SER A 3 -18.47 8.45 15.64
CA SER A 3 -17.03 8.37 15.86
C SER A 3 -16.35 9.34 14.91
N ASN A 4 -15.60 10.32 15.44
CA ASN A 4 -14.63 11.16 14.71
C ASN A 4 -13.46 10.29 14.18
N ASN A 5 -13.77 9.23 13.45
CA ASN A 5 -12.75 8.38 12.84
C ASN A 5 -12.45 8.94 11.46
N SER A 6 -11.18 9.23 11.23
CA SER A 6 -10.62 9.72 9.96
C SER A 6 -9.81 8.62 9.25
N VAL A 7 -10.03 7.36 9.63
CA VAL A 7 -9.30 6.20 9.09
C VAL A 7 -10.11 5.51 8.00
N VAL A 8 -9.47 5.20 6.88
CA VAL A 8 -10.05 4.46 5.76
C VAL A 8 -9.60 3.00 5.80
N ALA A 9 -10.55 2.06 5.76
CA ALA A 9 -10.23 0.64 5.61
C ALA A 9 -10.02 0.30 4.14
N ILE A 10 -8.90 -0.35 3.81
CA ILE A 10 -8.64 -0.90 2.48
C ILE A 10 -8.83 -2.41 2.58
N LEU A 11 -9.87 -2.94 1.95
CA LEU A 11 -10.12 -4.39 1.87
C LEU A 11 -9.38 -4.93 0.64
N ASP A 12 -8.32 -5.69 0.88
CA ASP A 12 -7.46 -6.17 -0.20
C ASP A 12 -7.92 -7.51 -0.76
N ALA A 13 -8.38 -7.53 -2.02
CA ALA A 13 -8.85 -8.71 -2.73
C ALA A 13 -7.72 -9.59 -3.33
N GLY A 14 -6.47 -9.39 -2.89
CA GLY A 14 -5.34 -10.23 -3.27
C GLY A 14 -4.61 -9.78 -4.53
N ALA A 15 -4.64 -8.49 -4.85
CA ALA A 15 -3.80 -7.92 -5.89
C ALA A 15 -2.67 -7.06 -5.30
N GLN A 16 -1.67 -6.74 -6.14
CA GLN A 16 -0.60 -5.80 -5.78
C GLN A 16 -1.10 -4.38 -5.47
N TYR A 17 -2.40 -4.10 -5.66
CA TYR A 17 -3.00 -2.78 -5.61
C TYR A 17 -3.31 -2.26 -4.20
N GLY A 18 -3.55 -3.12 -3.20
CA GLY A 18 -3.88 -2.67 -1.84
C GLY A 18 -2.85 -1.69 -1.25
N LYS A 19 -1.56 -2.01 -1.42
CA LYS A 19 -0.44 -1.12 -1.01
C LYS A 19 -0.33 0.16 -1.86
N VAL A 20 -0.73 0.10 -3.13
CA VAL A 20 -0.70 1.27 -4.02
C VAL A 20 -1.81 2.25 -3.64
N ILE A 21 -3.01 1.74 -3.37
CA ILE A 21 -4.15 2.50 -2.84
C ILE A 21 -3.75 3.15 -1.50
N ASP A 22 -3.17 2.37 -0.57
CA ASP A 22 -2.67 2.88 0.72
C ASP A 22 -1.72 4.07 0.52
N ARG A 23 -0.74 3.94 -0.37
CA ARG A 23 0.20 5.02 -0.67
C ARG A 23 -0.48 6.26 -1.26
N LYS A 24 -1.43 6.10 -2.19
CA LYS A 24 -2.14 7.23 -2.80
C LYS A 24 -3.01 7.96 -1.76
N ILE A 25 -3.76 7.24 -0.92
CA ILE A 25 -4.59 7.84 0.14
C ILE A 25 -3.73 8.53 1.20
N ARG A 26 -2.63 7.89 1.65
CA ARG A 26 -1.69 8.52 2.60
C ARG A 26 -1.03 9.78 2.05
N SER A 27 -0.75 9.84 0.73
CA SER A 27 -0.24 11.05 0.09
C SER A 27 -1.22 12.23 0.15
N LEU A 28 -2.51 11.95 0.38
CA LEU A 28 -3.56 12.94 0.59
C LEU A 28 -3.77 13.28 2.07
N HIS A 29 -2.91 12.81 2.97
CA HIS A 29 -2.95 13.06 4.42
C HIS A 29 -4.15 12.42 5.14
N VAL A 30 -4.56 11.23 4.66
CA VAL A 30 -5.59 10.40 5.31
C VAL A 30 -4.97 9.08 5.78
N LYS A 31 -5.32 8.65 7.00
CA LYS A 31 -4.81 7.40 7.58
C LYS A 31 -5.58 6.21 7.01
N THR A 32 -4.88 5.12 6.77
CA THR A 32 -5.42 3.88 6.22
C THR A 32 -5.01 2.68 7.05
N ASP A 33 -5.88 1.67 7.08
CA ASP A 33 -5.55 0.31 7.53
C ASP A 33 -5.84 -0.66 6.39
N ILE A 34 -4.92 -1.57 6.10
CA ILE A 34 -5.15 -2.65 5.13
C ILE A 34 -5.70 -3.85 5.90
N LEU A 35 -6.87 -4.32 5.50
CA LEU A 35 -7.59 -5.44 6.09
C LEU A 35 -7.78 -6.56 5.06
N PRO A 36 -7.90 -7.82 5.51
CA PRO A 36 -8.26 -8.90 4.60
C PRO A 36 -9.68 -8.70 4.08
N LEU A 37 -9.93 -9.14 2.84
CA LEU A 37 -11.23 -8.99 2.18
C LEU A 37 -12.39 -9.63 2.96
N ASN A 38 -12.13 -10.73 3.67
CA ASN A 38 -13.11 -11.49 4.46
C ASN A 38 -13.33 -10.94 5.88
N VAL A 39 -12.90 -9.71 6.17
CA VAL A 39 -13.12 -9.10 7.48
C VAL A 39 -14.64 -8.97 7.76
N PRO A 40 -15.13 -9.39 8.93
CA PRO A 40 -16.55 -9.24 9.28
C PRO A 40 -16.97 -7.77 9.36
N ALA A 41 -18.19 -7.46 8.89
CA ALA A 41 -18.73 -6.11 8.90
C ALA A 41 -18.77 -5.49 10.31
N GLU A 42 -18.96 -6.32 11.34
CA GLU A 42 -18.92 -5.92 12.75
C GLU A 42 -17.57 -5.35 13.19
N LYS A 43 -16.46 -5.82 12.60
CA LYS A 43 -15.13 -5.29 12.89
C LYS A 43 -14.88 -3.93 12.23
N ILE A 44 -15.65 -3.59 11.18
CA ILE A 44 -15.56 -2.31 10.48
C ILE A 44 -16.48 -1.27 11.11
N LYS A 45 -17.70 -1.68 11.49
CA LYS A 45 -18.76 -0.79 11.98
C LYS A 45 -18.27 0.10 13.13
N GLY A 46 -18.35 1.42 12.93
CA GLY A 46 -17.96 2.43 13.93
C GLY A 46 -16.45 2.65 14.11
N LYS A 47 -15.60 1.92 13.38
CA LYS A 47 -14.13 2.06 13.43
C LYS A 47 -13.52 2.80 12.25
N TYR A 48 -14.20 2.80 11.11
CA TYR A 48 -13.68 3.39 9.88
C TYR A 48 -14.64 4.43 9.32
N ALA A 49 -14.05 5.47 8.73
CA ALA A 49 -14.76 6.56 8.07
C ALA A 49 -15.28 6.14 6.69
N ALA A 50 -14.54 5.25 6.02
CA ALA A 50 -14.84 4.77 4.68
C ALA A 50 -14.17 3.42 4.42
N ILE A 51 -14.62 2.76 3.36
CA ILE A 51 -14.09 1.49 2.87
C ILE A 51 -13.65 1.67 1.42
N VAL A 52 -12.45 1.20 1.08
CA VAL A 52 -12.01 1.02 -0.30
C VAL A 52 -11.79 -0.47 -0.54
N ILE A 53 -12.49 -1.05 -1.50
CA ILE A 53 -12.34 -2.46 -1.87
C ILE A 53 -11.44 -2.52 -3.11
N SER A 54 -10.28 -3.15 -2.99
CA SER A 54 -9.31 -3.23 -4.09
C SER A 54 -9.76 -4.18 -5.21
N GLY A 55 -9.11 -4.06 -6.37
CA GLY A 55 -9.21 -5.05 -7.43
C GLY A 55 -8.48 -6.34 -7.08
N GLY A 56 -8.87 -7.45 -7.71
CA GLY A 56 -8.24 -8.77 -7.56
C GLY A 56 -8.09 -9.45 -8.93
N PRO A 57 -7.16 -10.41 -9.10
CA PRO A 57 -7.10 -11.25 -10.31
C PRO A 57 -8.28 -12.23 -10.40
N GLN A 58 -9.07 -12.33 -9.33
CA GLN A 58 -10.22 -13.22 -9.26
C GLN A 58 -11.39 -12.62 -10.01
N SER A 59 -12.04 -13.44 -10.85
CA SER A 59 -13.42 -13.18 -11.26
C SER A 59 -14.34 -13.34 -10.05
N VAL A 60 -15.43 -12.57 -9.99
CA VAL A 60 -16.48 -12.84 -9.00
C VAL A 60 -17.11 -14.18 -9.36
N ASN A 61 -16.65 -15.26 -8.74
CA ASN A 61 -17.44 -16.47 -8.68
C ASN A 61 -18.72 -16.10 -7.94
N LEU A 62 -19.87 -16.39 -8.56
CA LEU A 62 -21.25 -15.98 -8.25
C LEU A 62 -21.74 -16.27 -6.82
N GLN A 63 -20.88 -16.70 -5.90
CA GLN A 63 -21.23 -17.03 -4.52
C GLN A 63 -20.73 -15.99 -3.49
N GLY A 64 -19.87 -15.02 -3.86
CA GLY A 64 -19.47 -13.95 -2.93
C GLY A 64 -18.78 -14.42 -1.64
N GLU A 65 -18.31 -15.68 -1.61
CA GLU A 65 -18.03 -16.45 -0.38
C GLU A 65 -16.91 -15.88 0.49
N ASN A 66 -16.11 -14.95 -0.03
CA ASN A 66 -14.96 -14.38 0.66
C ASN A 66 -15.17 -12.95 1.18
N VAL A 67 -16.38 -12.38 1.07
CA VAL A 67 -16.68 -11.02 1.55
C VAL A 67 -17.95 -11.05 2.40
N ASP A 68 -17.93 -10.42 3.57
CA ASP A 68 -19.16 -10.17 4.32
C ASP A 68 -19.96 -9.05 3.64
N LEU A 69 -20.94 -9.41 2.81
CA LEU A 69 -21.74 -8.45 2.03
C LEU A 69 -22.50 -7.44 2.90
N LYS A 70 -22.65 -7.69 4.21
CA LYS A 70 -23.26 -6.73 5.16
C LYS A 70 -22.48 -5.41 5.23
N ILE A 71 -21.22 -5.36 4.76
CA ILE A 71 -20.47 -4.10 4.66
C ILE A 71 -21.21 -3.03 3.86
N PHE A 72 -21.96 -3.42 2.81
CA PHE A 72 -22.71 -2.50 1.95
C PHE A 72 -23.98 -1.93 2.63
N ASP A 73 -24.33 -2.43 3.81
CA ASP A 73 -25.47 -1.99 4.63
C ASP A 73 -25.06 -1.16 5.85
N LEU A 74 -23.76 -0.93 6.06
CA LEU A 74 -23.27 -0.20 7.24
C LEU A 74 -23.54 1.31 7.19
N GLY A 75 -23.94 1.85 6.03
CA GLY A 75 -24.13 3.29 5.84
C GLY A 75 -22.81 4.10 5.81
N ILE A 76 -21.68 3.40 5.69
CA ILE A 76 -20.35 3.99 5.58
C ILE A 76 -20.04 4.20 4.09
N PRO A 77 -19.37 5.29 3.68
CA PRO A 77 -18.94 5.47 2.30
C PRO A 77 -18.04 4.35 1.77
N ILE A 78 -18.31 3.88 0.55
CA ILE A 78 -17.56 2.78 -0.09
C ILE A 78 -17.13 3.15 -1.51
N LEU A 79 -15.85 2.91 -1.83
CA LEU A 79 -15.31 2.90 -3.18
C LEU A 79 -14.88 1.49 -3.56
N GLY A 80 -15.55 0.87 -4.52
CA GLY A 80 -15.14 -0.41 -5.10
C GLY A 80 -14.33 -0.21 -6.37
N ILE A 81 -13.14 -0.82 -6.45
CA ILE A 81 -12.25 -0.73 -7.62
C ILE A 81 -12.17 -2.10 -8.29
N CYS A 82 -12.43 -2.14 -9.61
CA CYS A 82 -12.44 -3.35 -10.43
C CYS A 82 -13.29 -4.46 -9.79
N TYR A 83 -12.68 -5.47 -9.18
CA TYR A 83 -13.37 -6.51 -8.41
C TYR A 83 -14.32 -5.93 -7.34
N GLY A 84 -13.92 -4.86 -6.65
CA GLY A 84 -14.78 -4.17 -5.69
C GLY A 84 -16.06 -3.59 -6.32
N MET A 85 -15.98 -3.07 -7.55
CA MET A 85 -17.16 -2.63 -8.29
C MET A 85 -18.06 -3.81 -8.66
N GLN A 86 -17.49 -4.95 -9.03
CA GLN A 86 -18.26 -6.16 -9.34
C GLN A 86 -18.99 -6.70 -8.11
N LEU A 87 -18.38 -6.65 -6.92
CA LEU A 87 -19.05 -7.00 -5.66
C LEU A 87 -20.22 -6.07 -5.34
N ILE A 88 -20.05 -4.76 -5.56
CA ILE A 88 -21.13 -3.78 -5.42
C ILE A 88 -22.27 -4.12 -6.38
N ALA A 89 -21.95 -4.35 -7.66
CA ALA A 89 -22.92 -4.70 -8.69
C ALA A 89 -23.68 -5.99 -8.33
N TYR A 90 -22.98 -7.04 -7.88
CA TYR A 90 -23.57 -8.29 -7.43
C TYR A 90 -24.53 -8.09 -6.25
N HIS A 91 -24.10 -7.35 -5.22
CA HIS A 91 -24.93 -7.11 -4.04
C HIS A 91 -26.23 -6.34 -4.35
N PHE A 92 -26.20 -5.44 -5.34
CA PHE A 92 -27.36 -4.67 -5.78
C PHE A 92 -28.09 -5.26 -6.99
N ASN A 93 -27.93 -6.57 -7.25
CA ASN A 93 -28.64 -7.32 -8.30
C ASN A 93 -28.44 -6.76 -9.73
N CYS A 94 -27.26 -6.24 -10.04
CA CYS A 94 -26.88 -5.91 -11.41
C CYS A 94 -26.46 -7.19 -12.17
N GLU A 95 -26.67 -7.23 -13.49
CA GLU A 95 -26.22 -8.33 -14.33
C GLU A 95 -24.71 -8.18 -14.60
N ILE A 96 -23.93 -9.21 -14.26
CA ILE A 96 -22.50 -9.31 -14.57
C ILE A 96 -22.32 -10.32 -15.69
N SER A 97 -21.58 -9.95 -16.72
CA SER A 97 -21.27 -10.82 -17.86
C SER A 97 -19.77 -11.03 -18.01
N ASN A 98 -19.36 -12.26 -18.30
CA ASN A 98 -17.98 -12.55 -18.68
C ASN A 98 -17.78 -12.11 -20.12
N THR A 99 -16.89 -11.14 -20.33
CA THR A 99 -16.56 -10.70 -21.68
C THR A 99 -15.35 -11.48 -22.20
N THR A 100 -15.45 -12.01 -23.42
CA THR A 100 -14.32 -12.72 -24.06
C THR A 100 -13.20 -11.77 -24.46
N LYS A 101 -13.48 -10.47 -24.60
CA LYS A 101 -12.51 -9.41 -24.90
C LYS A 101 -11.98 -8.80 -23.61
N LYS A 102 -10.73 -9.12 -23.29
CA LYS A 102 -10.03 -8.49 -22.18
C LYS A 102 -9.45 -7.15 -22.63
N ASN A 103 -9.99 -6.05 -22.12
CA ASN A 103 -9.46 -4.72 -22.36
C ASN A 103 -8.38 -4.44 -21.30
N TYR A 104 -7.16 -4.87 -21.59
CA TYR A 104 -6.00 -4.53 -20.77
C TYR A 104 -5.30 -3.31 -21.35
N GLY A 105 -5.20 -2.25 -20.56
CA GLY A 105 -4.39 -1.09 -20.89
C GLY A 105 -5.13 0.25 -20.82
N PRO A 106 -4.44 1.33 -21.21
CA PRO A 106 -4.98 2.67 -21.19
C PRO A 106 -6.12 2.78 -22.20
N ASN A 107 -7.27 3.26 -21.73
CA ASN A 107 -8.45 3.52 -22.55
C ASN A 107 -9.05 4.88 -22.19
N ASN A 108 -9.74 5.49 -23.13
CA ASN A 108 -10.47 6.74 -22.89
C ASN A 108 -11.93 6.42 -22.58
N VAL A 109 -12.35 6.66 -21.35
CA VAL A 109 -13.72 6.44 -20.88
C VAL A 109 -14.44 7.77 -20.75
N TRP A 110 -15.74 7.77 -20.99
CA TRP A 110 -16.62 8.86 -20.62
C TRP A 110 -16.89 8.82 -19.12
N VAL A 111 -16.94 9.97 -18.46
CA VAL A 111 -17.33 10.15 -17.06
C VAL A 111 -18.38 11.25 -16.94
N ASP A 112 -19.32 11.08 -16.01
CA ASP A 112 -20.33 12.08 -15.69
C ASP A 112 -19.74 13.14 -14.73
N LEU A 113 -19.44 14.33 -15.23
CA LEU A 113 -18.87 15.43 -14.45
C LEU A 113 -19.83 16.02 -13.41
N SER A 114 -21.11 15.64 -13.40
CA SER A 114 -22.04 16.02 -12.33
C SER A 114 -21.86 15.17 -11.06
N CYS A 115 -21.13 14.07 -11.15
CA CYS A 115 -20.87 13.18 -10.03
C CYS A 115 -19.69 13.67 -9.19
N SER A 116 -19.91 13.81 -7.88
CA SER A 116 -18.92 14.34 -6.93
C SER A 116 -17.53 13.70 -6.99
N ILE A 117 -17.43 12.41 -7.37
CA ILE A 117 -16.15 11.70 -7.51
C ILE A 117 -15.29 12.21 -8.69
N PHE A 118 -15.92 12.86 -9.68
CA PHE A 118 -15.28 13.44 -10.86
C PHE A 118 -15.24 14.97 -10.84
N ASP A 119 -15.65 15.61 -9.74
CA ASP A 119 -15.64 17.07 -9.62
C ASP A 119 -14.25 17.66 -9.86
N GLY A 120 -14.17 18.69 -10.69
CA GLY A 120 -12.91 19.39 -11.00
C GLY A 120 -12.11 18.77 -12.14
N LEU A 121 -12.55 17.64 -12.70
CA LEU A 121 -12.04 17.16 -13.98
C LEU A 121 -12.55 18.08 -15.10
N THR A 122 -11.66 18.45 -16.03
CA THR A 122 -11.94 19.45 -17.08
C THR A 122 -12.57 18.86 -18.34
N SER A 123 -12.63 17.53 -18.45
CA SER A 123 -13.10 16.81 -19.64
C SER A 123 -13.92 15.60 -19.22
N GLU A 124 -15.01 15.31 -19.92
CA GLU A 124 -15.79 14.08 -19.74
C GLU A 124 -15.00 12.85 -20.23
N MET A 125 -14.05 13.03 -21.16
CA MET A 125 -13.18 11.94 -21.62
C MET A 125 -11.94 11.85 -20.74
N GLN A 126 -11.74 10.69 -20.11
CA GLN A 126 -10.67 10.42 -19.15
C GLN A 126 -9.84 9.21 -19.59
N THR A 127 -8.52 9.35 -19.58
CA THR A 127 -7.60 8.23 -19.81
C THR A 127 -7.41 7.45 -18.51
N VAL A 128 -7.80 6.18 -18.53
CA VAL A 128 -7.81 5.29 -17.36
C VAL A 128 -7.22 3.92 -17.70
N LEU A 129 -6.65 3.22 -16.71
CA LEU A 129 -6.25 1.83 -16.87
C LEU A 129 -7.43 0.89 -16.61
N LEU A 130 -7.91 0.23 -17.67
CA LEU A 130 -8.84 -0.90 -17.57
C LEU A 130 -8.06 -2.23 -17.48
N SER A 131 -8.60 -3.17 -16.72
CA SER A 131 -7.91 -4.42 -16.37
C SER A 131 -8.86 -5.63 -16.26
N HIS A 132 -9.99 -5.64 -16.98
CA HIS A 132 -11.06 -6.60 -16.69
C HIS A 132 -11.22 -7.72 -17.74
N GLY A 133 -11.67 -8.88 -17.26
CA GLY A 133 -12.32 -9.94 -18.04
C GLY A 133 -13.86 -9.89 -17.94
N ASP A 134 -14.40 -9.48 -16.79
CA ASP A 134 -15.86 -9.47 -16.53
C ASP A 134 -16.37 -8.04 -16.33
N CYS A 135 -17.58 -7.76 -16.81
CA CYS A 135 -18.15 -6.43 -16.85
C CYS A 135 -19.61 -6.42 -16.38
N VAL A 136 -20.02 -5.31 -15.76
CA VAL A 136 -21.43 -5.04 -15.48
C VAL A 136 -22.13 -4.73 -16.81
N LYS A 137 -23.17 -5.51 -17.14
CA LYS A 137 -23.94 -5.41 -18.37
C LYS A 137 -25.19 -4.56 -18.18
N GLU A 138 -25.96 -4.85 -17.12
CA GLU A 138 -27.18 -4.11 -16.78
C GLU A 138 -27.17 -3.75 -15.30
N CYS A 139 -27.63 -2.54 -14.98
CA CYS A 139 -27.72 -2.05 -13.63
C CYS A 139 -29.17 -2.12 -13.13
N SER A 140 -29.35 -2.43 -11.84
CA SER A 140 -30.66 -2.35 -11.20
C SER A 140 -31.12 -0.90 -11.06
N GLU A 141 -32.41 -0.70 -10.77
CA GLU A 141 -33.01 0.64 -10.61
C GLU A 141 -32.37 1.49 -9.51
N ASN A 142 -31.61 0.89 -8.58
CA ASN A 142 -30.95 1.59 -7.47
C ASN A 142 -29.58 2.16 -7.85
N ILE A 143 -29.09 1.86 -9.05
CA ILE A 143 -27.76 2.23 -9.52
C ILE A 143 -27.87 3.24 -10.66
N THR A 144 -27.05 4.27 -10.61
CA THR A 144 -26.82 5.24 -11.69
C THR A 144 -25.48 4.92 -12.34
N ILE A 145 -25.44 4.93 -13.67
CA ILE A 145 -24.19 4.76 -14.42
C ILE A 145 -23.50 6.13 -14.50
N ILE A 146 -22.25 6.18 -14.05
CA ILE A 146 -21.47 7.44 -13.95
C ILE A 146 -20.22 7.44 -14.85
N SER A 147 -19.92 6.31 -15.49
CA SER A 147 -18.83 6.22 -16.47
C SER A 147 -19.05 5.06 -17.45
N LYS A 148 -18.66 5.24 -18.72
CA LYS A 148 -18.77 4.24 -19.78
C LYS A 148 -17.59 4.22 -20.74
N LEU A 149 -17.37 3.06 -21.36
CA LEU A 149 -16.58 2.88 -22.59
C LEU A 149 -17.47 2.22 -23.65
N SER A 150 -18.02 3.01 -24.58
CA SER A 150 -19.07 2.54 -25.50
C SER A 150 -20.23 1.92 -24.69
N GLU A 151 -20.53 0.63 -24.87
CA GLU A 151 -21.58 -0.08 -24.13
C GLU A 151 -21.12 -0.59 -22.76
N LEU A 152 -19.82 -0.50 -22.46
CA LEU A 152 -19.25 -1.07 -21.24
C LEU A 152 -19.40 -0.10 -20.07
N ILE A 153 -20.03 -0.55 -18.99
CA ILE A 153 -20.20 0.25 -17.77
C ILE A 153 -18.89 0.25 -16.99
N THR A 154 -18.24 1.41 -16.90
CA THR A 154 -16.94 1.58 -16.23
C THR A 154 -17.04 2.31 -14.89
N GLY A 155 -18.21 2.80 -14.52
CA GLY A 155 -18.46 3.36 -13.20
C GLY A 155 -19.94 3.39 -12.85
N ILE A 156 -20.23 3.10 -11.59
CA ILE A 156 -21.57 3.05 -11.01
C ILE A 156 -21.62 3.81 -9.69
N GLN A 157 -22.78 4.38 -9.38
CA GLN A 157 -23.06 5.01 -8.09
C GLN A 157 -24.44 4.57 -7.60
N HIS A 158 -24.55 4.25 -6.32
CA HIS A 158 -25.84 3.99 -5.71
C HIS A 158 -26.62 5.30 -5.50
N LYS A 159 -27.93 5.29 -5.80
CA LYS A 159 -28.78 6.50 -5.75
C LYS A 159 -28.92 7.11 -4.35
N THR A 160 -29.09 6.27 -3.32
CA THR A 160 -29.30 6.73 -1.93
C THR A 160 -28.18 6.39 -0.94
N LYS A 161 -27.45 5.29 -1.13
CA LYS A 161 -26.31 4.88 -0.30
C LYS A 161 -25.01 5.55 -0.77
N PRO A 162 -24.05 5.83 0.13
CA PRO A 162 -22.77 6.44 -0.25
C PRO A 162 -21.82 5.39 -0.86
N ILE A 163 -22.19 4.80 -2.00
CA ILE A 163 -21.44 3.71 -2.63
C ILE A 163 -21.14 4.04 -4.08
N ILE A 164 -19.86 3.96 -4.45
CA ILE A 164 -19.38 4.17 -5.82
C ILE A 164 -18.51 2.97 -6.21
N GLY A 165 -18.64 2.53 -7.46
CA GLY A 165 -17.80 1.51 -8.08
C GLY A 165 -17.14 2.05 -9.35
N LEU A 166 -15.86 1.74 -9.56
CA LEU A 166 -15.10 2.05 -10.76
C LEU A 166 -14.47 0.77 -11.32
N GLN A 167 -14.60 0.53 -12.63
CA GLN A 167 -14.06 -0.67 -13.31
C GLN A 167 -12.59 -0.48 -13.75
N PHE A 168 -12.04 0.72 -13.57
CA PHE A 168 -10.65 1.08 -13.84
C PHE A 168 -9.89 1.36 -12.54
N HIS A 169 -8.56 1.41 -12.63
CA HIS A 169 -7.66 1.58 -11.49
C HIS A 169 -7.20 3.04 -11.31
N PRO A 170 -7.82 3.87 -10.46
CA PRO A 170 -7.36 5.23 -10.17
C PRO A 170 -6.03 5.28 -9.40
N GLU A 171 -5.58 4.16 -8.82
CA GLU A 171 -4.36 4.08 -8.02
C GLU A 171 -3.07 4.00 -8.83
N VAL A 172 -3.16 3.69 -10.13
CA VAL A 172 -2.01 3.60 -11.02
C VAL A 172 -1.77 4.91 -11.78
N ASP A 173 -0.52 5.15 -12.16
CA ASP A 173 -0.15 6.38 -12.87
C ASP A 173 -0.67 6.43 -14.32
N LEU A 174 -1.09 5.28 -14.88
CA LEU A 174 -1.74 5.21 -16.19
C LEU A 174 -3.16 5.79 -16.20
N THR A 175 -3.75 6.02 -15.02
CA THR A 175 -4.99 6.78 -14.88
C THR A 175 -4.63 8.22 -14.52
N ILE A 176 -4.65 9.10 -15.52
CA ILE A 176 -4.04 10.46 -15.44
C ILE A 176 -4.57 11.25 -14.25
N ASN A 177 -5.88 11.24 -14.04
CA ASN A 177 -6.54 11.99 -12.96
C ASN A 177 -6.91 11.11 -11.75
N GLY A 178 -6.26 9.95 -11.59
CA GLY A 178 -6.59 8.99 -10.55
C GLY A 178 -6.42 9.51 -9.12
N LEU A 179 -5.42 10.36 -8.88
CA LEU A 179 -5.23 11.01 -7.58
C LEU A 179 -6.37 11.99 -7.25
N GLU A 180 -6.89 12.71 -8.26
CA GLU A 180 -8.02 13.63 -8.07
C GLU A 180 -9.31 12.86 -7.76
N ILE A 181 -9.50 11.70 -8.37
CA ILE A 181 -10.61 10.77 -8.05
C ILE A 181 -10.56 10.35 -6.57
N PHE A 182 -9.39 9.96 -6.06
CA PHE A 182 -9.24 9.68 -4.63
C PHE A 182 -9.48 10.92 -3.77
N ARG A 183 -8.97 12.09 -4.17
CA ARG A 183 -9.19 13.35 -3.46
C ARG A 183 -10.68 13.67 -3.36
N ASN A 184 -11.43 13.50 -4.43
CA ASN A 184 -12.87 13.73 -4.47
C ASN A 184 -13.63 12.73 -3.61
N PHE A 185 -13.30 11.44 -3.69
CA PHE A 185 -13.89 10.43 -2.81
C PHE A 185 -13.66 10.78 -1.32
N LEU A 186 -12.42 11.10 -0.94
CA LEU A 186 -12.07 11.40 0.45
C LEU A 186 -12.68 12.71 0.96
N PHE A 187 -12.61 13.80 0.19
CA PHE A 187 -12.92 15.13 0.72
C PHE A 187 -14.27 15.67 0.30
N LYS A 188 -14.78 15.30 -0.88
CA LYS A 188 -16.08 15.78 -1.36
C LYS A 188 -17.20 14.79 -1.05
N PHE A 189 -16.95 13.51 -1.28
CA PHE A 189 -17.96 12.46 -1.07
C PHE A 189 -18.08 12.04 0.40
N MET A 190 -16.95 11.89 1.09
CA MET A 190 -16.91 11.49 2.51
C MET A 190 -16.82 12.66 3.49
N SER A 191 -16.33 13.83 3.04
CA SER A 191 -15.99 14.96 3.92
C SER A 191 -15.01 14.60 5.05
N ILE A 192 -14.02 13.74 4.78
CA ILE A 192 -13.04 13.33 5.79
C ILE A 192 -12.03 14.45 6.09
N GLU A 193 -11.61 14.57 7.34
CA GLU A 193 -10.55 15.50 7.72
C GLU A 193 -9.16 14.92 7.46
N LYS A 194 -8.22 15.79 7.08
CA LYS A 194 -6.80 15.44 6.97
C LYS A 194 -6.23 15.28 8.37
N THR A 195 -5.74 14.09 8.66
CA THR A 195 -5.24 13.71 9.99
C THR A 195 -3.91 12.98 9.95
N PHE A 196 -3.41 12.67 8.76
CA PHE A 196 -2.17 11.92 8.56
C PHE A 196 -1.07 12.85 8.02
N TYR A 197 -0.45 13.60 8.93
CA TYR A 197 0.71 14.44 8.60
C TYR A 197 2.00 13.75 9.03
N LEU A 198 2.95 13.63 8.11
CA LEU A 198 4.22 12.92 8.35
C LEU A 198 4.96 13.45 9.59
N LYS A 199 4.89 14.77 9.82
CA LYS A 199 5.53 15.41 10.98
C LYS A 199 4.96 14.91 12.30
N ASP A 200 3.64 14.83 12.39
CA ASP A 200 2.93 14.45 13.62
C ASP A 200 3.14 12.96 13.91
N ILE A 201 3.06 12.13 12.87
CA ILE A 201 3.32 10.68 12.95
C ILE A 201 4.77 10.41 13.34
N LEU A 202 5.72 11.14 12.75
CA LEU A 202 7.13 11.00 13.08
C LEU A 202 7.35 11.29 14.56
N GLN A 203 6.74 12.34 15.09
CA GLN A 203 6.84 12.67 16.50
C GLN A 203 6.24 11.58 17.39
N GLU A 204 5.03 11.10 17.08
CA GLU A 204 4.38 10.00 17.82
C GLU A 204 5.23 8.72 17.82
N ILE A 205 5.75 8.32 16.66
CA ILE A 205 6.64 7.15 16.53
C ILE A 205 7.91 7.34 17.37
N LEU A 206 8.53 8.52 17.28
CA LEU A 206 9.74 8.84 18.02
C LEU A 206 9.53 8.82 19.53
N GLU A 207 8.40 9.34 20.02
CA GLU A 207 8.02 9.31 21.44
C GLU A 207 7.77 7.87 21.92
N ASN A 208 7.03 7.08 21.14
CA ASN A 208 6.76 5.67 21.45
C ASN A 208 8.05 4.84 21.50
N ILE A 209 8.95 5.00 20.52
CA ILE A 209 10.25 4.33 20.49
C ILE A 209 11.08 4.73 21.72
N LYS A 210 11.11 6.02 22.06
CA LYS A 210 11.86 6.52 23.22
C LYS A 210 11.33 5.94 24.53
N LEU A 211 10.00 5.88 24.70
CA LEU A 211 9.36 5.27 25.87
C LEU A 211 9.66 3.77 25.97
N GLN A 212 9.59 3.04 24.85
CA GLN A 212 9.85 1.60 24.81
C GLN A 212 11.32 1.25 25.15
N ILE A 213 12.27 2.07 24.70
CA ILE A 213 13.70 1.87 24.97
C ILE A 213 14.06 2.30 26.39
N GLY A 214 13.52 3.43 26.85
CA GLY A 214 13.89 4.05 28.13
C GLY A 214 15.40 4.31 28.21
N ASN A 215 16.05 3.72 29.22
CA ASN A 215 17.48 3.89 29.48
C ASN A 215 18.36 2.77 28.91
N LYS A 216 17.79 1.83 28.13
CA LYS A 216 18.55 0.72 27.55
C LYS A 216 19.46 1.21 26.43
N LYS A 217 20.51 0.42 26.15
CA LYS A 217 21.31 0.57 24.93
C LYS A 217 20.60 -0.12 23.76
N VAL A 218 20.80 0.42 22.57
CA VAL A 218 20.26 -0.07 21.31
C VAL A 218 21.42 -0.40 20.38
N LEU A 219 21.42 -1.64 19.89
CA LEU A 219 22.30 -2.09 18.84
C LEU A 219 21.64 -1.85 17.47
N CYS A 220 22.33 -1.16 16.57
CA CYS A 220 21.87 -0.90 15.20
C CYS A 220 22.90 -1.43 14.21
N LEU A 221 22.53 -2.46 13.46
CA LEU A 221 23.35 -2.98 12.36
C LEU A 221 23.03 -2.18 11.09
N VAL A 222 23.98 -1.35 10.67
CA VAL A 222 23.85 -0.42 9.55
C VAL A 222 24.40 -1.08 8.30
N SER A 223 23.55 -1.40 7.33
CA SER A 223 23.99 -2.02 6.07
C SER A 223 24.52 -0.99 5.06
N GLY A 224 24.14 0.27 5.23
CA GLY A 224 24.34 1.34 4.23
C GLY A 224 23.13 1.58 3.33
N GLY A 225 22.12 0.72 3.41
CA GLY A 225 20.82 0.97 2.79
C GLY A 225 20.08 2.14 3.43
N ILE A 226 19.14 2.73 2.67
CA ILE A 226 18.33 3.87 3.10
C ILE A 226 17.61 3.56 4.42
N ASP A 227 16.98 2.40 4.54
CA ASP A 227 16.19 2.03 5.72
C ASP A 227 17.03 2.01 7.00
N SER A 228 18.17 1.31 6.98
CA SER A 228 19.08 1.22 8.14
C SER A 228 19.67 2.58 8.52
N THR A 229 19.93 3.43 7.52
CA THR A 229 20.48 4.77 7.71
C THR A 229 19.43 5.70 8.33
N VAL A 230 18.20 5.69 7.80
CA VAL A 230 17.08 6.46 8.37
C VAL A 230 16.80 6.00 9.78
N CYS A 231 16.75 4.68 10.04
CA CYS A 231 16.56 4.14 11.38
C CYS A 231 17.60 4.69 12.37
N LEU A 232 18.90 4.63 12.02
CA LEU A 232 19.97 5.16 12.87
C LEU A 232 19.81 6.67 13.13
N VAL A 233 19.54 7.45 12.08
CA VAL A 233 19.34 8.90 12.20
C VAL A 233 18.15 9.24 13.10
N LEU A 234 17.06 8.47 13.00
CA LEU A 234 15.90 8.64 13.87
C LEU A 234 16.21 8.31 15.33
N LEU A 235 16.92 7.21 15.60
CA LEU A 235 17.34 6.86 16.96
C LEU A 235 18.22 7.94 17.59
N GLN A 236 19.13 8.54 16.82
CA GLN A 236 19.99 9.63 17.31
C GLN A 236 19.25 10.91 17.67
N ARG A 237 18.07 11.15 17.07
CA ARG A 237 17.25 12.32 17.44
C ARG A 237 16.63 12.19 18.83
N ILE A 238 16.42 10.96 19.31
CA ILE A 238 15.64 10.71 20.54
C ILE A 238 16.45 10.09 21.68
N LEU A 239 17.58 9.43 21.39
CA LEU A 239 18.43 8.79 22.38
C LEU A 239 19.75 9.54 22.57
N LYS A 240 20.38 9.32 23.72
CA LYS A 240 21.75 9.80 23.97
C LYS A 240 22.75 9.01 23.12
N LYS A 241 23.88 9.63 22.76
CA LYS A 241 24.92 9.02 21.93
C LYS A 241 25.44 7.71 22.54
N GLU A 242 25.55 7.64 23.87
CA GLU A 242 26.07 6.49 24.60
C GLU A 242 25.08 5.30 24.65
N GLN A 243 23.80 5.56 24.33
CA GLN A 243 22.78 4.52 24.21
C GLN A 243 22.81 3.83 22.85
N ILE A 244 23.47 4.40 21.84
CA ILE A 244 23.44 3.85 20.48
C ILE A 244 24.78 3.18 20.19
N ILE A 245 24.72 1.89 19.89
CA ILE A 245 25.83 1.11 19.37
C ILE A 245 25.51 0.83 17.90
N ALA A 246 26.11 1.59 16.99
CA ALA A 246 25.91 1.43 15.56
C ALA A 246 27.11 0.69 14.95
N LEU A 247 26.87 -0.43 14.27
CA LEU A 247 27.92 -1.22 13.61
C LEU A 247 27.64 -1.34 12.12
N HIS A 248 28.67 -1.15 11.30
CA HIS A 248 28.66 -1.47 9.88
C HIS A 248 29.67 -2.59 9.63
N ILE A 249 29.17 -3.76 9.23
CA ILE A 249 30.00 -4.91 8.88
C ILE A 249 30.20 -4.92 7.36
N ASN A 250 31.43 -4.71 6.92
CA ASN A 250 31.81 -4.89 5.53
C ASN A 250 32.04 -6.37 5.26
N ASN A 251 31.14 -6.99 4.51
CA ASN A 251 31.23 -8.39 4.11
C ASN A 251 32.10 -8.61 2.86
N GLY A 252 32.67 -7.57 2.27
CA GLY A 252 33.49 -7.62 1.05
C GLY A 252 32.71 -7.58 -0.26
N MET A 253 31.39 -7.70 -0.22
CA MET A 253 30.53 -7.74 -1.43
C MET A 253 29.80 -6.41 -1.67
N MET A 254 30.30 -5.33 -1.07
CA MET A 254 29.78 -3.96 -1.24
C MET A 254 30.24 -3.36 -2.58
N ARG A 255 29.57 -2.30 -3.05
CA ARG A 255 30.03 -1.58 -4.24
C ARG A 255 31.30 -0.80 -3.92
N MET A 256 32.06 -0.47 -4.98
CA MET A 256 33.30 0.31 -4.87
C MET A 256 33.06 1.59 -4.05
N ASN A 257 33.82 1.71 -2.95
CA ASN A 257 33.81 2.84 -2.00
C ASN A 257 32.46 3.13 -1.32
N GLU A 258 31.50 2.22 -1.36
CA GLU A 258 30.16 2.44 -0.80
C GLU A 258 30.19 2.61 0.72
N SER A 259 30.83 1.67 1.43
CA SER A 259 31.00 1.71 2.89
C SER A 259 31.75 2.97 3.34
N GLU A 260 32.87 3.29 2.70
CA GLU A 260 33.68 4.47 3.03
C GLU A 260 32.90 5.78 2.82
N THR A 261 32.20 5.89 1.69
CA THR A 261 31.38 7.07 1.36
C THR A 261 30.26 7.25 2.38
N MET A 262 29.59 6.17 2.76
CA MET A 262 28.51 6.17 3.73
C MET A 262 29.01 6.58 5.13
N LEU A 263 30.08 5.95 5.61
CA LEU A 263 30.69 6.27 6.92
C LEU A 263 31.17 7.73 6.97
N LYS A 264 31.82 8.22 5.91
CA LYS A 264 32.27 9.63 5.84
C LYS A 264 31.10 10.60 5.90
N LYS A 265 30.02 10.34 5.14
CA LYS A 265 28.81 11.18 5.16
C LYS A 265 28.16 11.20 6.53
N LEU A 266 28.01 10.05 7.17
CA LEU A 266 27.36 9.94 8.48
C LEU A 266 28.23 10.58 9.57
N LYS A 267 29.55 10.40 9.52
CA LYS A 267 30.49 11.07 10.43
C LYS A 267 30.40 12.60 10.33
N ASN A 268 30.24 13.16 9.13
CA ASN A 268 30.04 14.60 8.93
C ASN A 268 28.74 15.12 9.56
N HIS A 269 27.75 14.26 9.80
CA HIS A 269 26.51 14.58 10.51
C HIS A 269 26.57 14.22 12.01
N GLY A 270 27.77 13.99 12.56
CA GLY A 270 27.96 13.66 13.97
C GLY A 270 27.66 12.21 14.35
N ILE A 271 27.42 11.35 13.35
CA ILE A 271 27.01 9.96 13.54
C ILE A 271 28.24 9.07 13.59
N SER A 272 28.52 8.49 14.77
CA SER A 272 29.61 7.54 14.93
C SER A 272 29.09 6.13 14.67
N ILE A 273 29.74 5.42 13.75
CA ILE A 273 29.45 4.03 13.41
C ILE A 273 30.76 3.26 13.54
N GLU A 274 30.72 2.15 14.26
CA GLU A 274 31.82 1.21 14.36
C GLU A 274 31.92 0.44 13.05
N TYR A 275 33.09 0.47 12.42
CA TYR A 275 33.35 -0.22 11.18
C TYR A 275 34.06 -1.54 11.47
N VAL A 276 33.48 -2.64 10.99
CA VAL A 276 34.07 -3.98 11.07
C VAL A 276 34.43 -4.43 9.67
N ASP A 277 35.72 -4.55 9.40
CA ASP A 277 36.21 -5.18 8.17
C ASP A 277 36.19 -6.70 8.33
N ALA A 278 35.15 -7.33 7.78
CA ALA A 278 34.97 -8.78 7.82
C ALA A 278 35.18 -9.42 6.45
N CYS A 279 35.74 -8.72 5.46
CA CYS A 279 35.86 -9.22 4.08
C CYS A 279 36.49 -10.62 4.03
N HIS A 280 37.61 -10.80 4.73
CA HIS A 280 38.30 -12.10 4.79
C HIS A 280 37.44 -13.19 5.44
N THR A 281 36.74 -12.88 6.53
CA THR A 281 35.83 -13.80 7.22
C THR A 281 34.75 -14.31 6.28
N PHE A 282 34.11 -13.41 5.52
CA PHE A 282 33.06 -13.78 4.58
C PHE A 282 33.59 -14.56 3.38
N TYR A 283 34.75 -14.21 2.84
CA TYR A 283 35.34 -14.94 1.71
C TYR A 283 35.77 -16.36 2.06
N CYS A 284 36.22 -16.57 3.30
CA CYS A 284 36.62 -17.88 3.82
C CYS A 284 35.49 -18.63 4.53
N ALA A 285 34.28 -18.06 4.61
CA ALA A 285 33.13 -18.68 5.23
C ALA A 285 32.74 -19.96 4.49
N LYS A 286 32.34 -20.98 5.25
CA LYS A 286 32.04 -22.32 4.74
C LYS A 286 30.61 -22.71 5.10
N ASP A 287 29.97 -23.48 4.23
CA ASP A 287 28.72 -24.13 4.59
C ASP A 287 28.98 -25.26 5.60
N ALA A 288 28.07 -25.41 6.56
CA ALA A 288 28.14 -26.44 7.59
C ALA A 288 27.93 -27.87 7.06
N SER A 289 27.29 -28.04 5.89
CA SER A 289 27.03 -29.34 5.27
C SER A 289 28.19 -29.81 4.39
N ASP A 290 28.66 -28.97 3.47
CA ASP A 290 29.60 -29.40 2.43
C ASP A 290 31.05 -28.90 2.65
N GLY A 291 31.27 -28.02 3.63
CA GLY A 291 32.60 -27.47 3.97
C GLY A 291 33.23 -26.58 2.90
N LEU A 292 32.51 -26.28 1.82
CA LEU A 292 32.99 -25.48 0.69
C LEU A 292 33.02 -23.99 1.05
N GLU A 293 34.14 -23.31 0.74
CA GLU A 293 34.25 -21.86 0.95
C GLU A 293 33.32 -21.09 0.00
N LEU A 294 32.76 -19.98 0.48
CA LEU A 294 31.79 -19.15 -0.23
C LEU A 294 32.24 -18.81 -1.66
N LYS A 295 33.54 -18.55 -1.86
CA LYS A 295 34.12 -18.22 -3.17
C LYS A 295 33.99 -19.33 -4.22
N PHE A 296 33.79 -20.58 -3.79
CA PHE A 296 33.63 -21.74 -4.68
C PHE A 296 32.18 -22.22 -4.78
N VAL A 297 31.27 -21.70 -3.96
CA VAL A 297 29.86 -22.08 -4.00
C VAL A 297 29.21 -21.55 -5.28
N ILE A 298 28.45 -22.40 -5.97
CA ILE A 298 27.73 -22.03 -7.20
C ILE A 298 26.26 -21.73 -6.89
N LEU A 299 25.63 -22.53 -6.03
CA LEU A 299 24.20 -22.45 -5.71
C LEU A 299 23.86 -21.15 -4.96
N PRO A 300 22.98 -20.28 -5.51
CA PRO A 300 22.65 -18.99 -4.91
C PRO A 300 22.02 -19.10 -3.51
N GLU A 301 21.20 -20.12 -3.27
CA GLU A 301 20.58 -20.35 -1.96
C GLU A 301 21.62 -20.67 -0.89
N LEU A 302 22.62 -21.49 -1.25
CA LEU A 302 23.72 -21.82 -0.36
C LEU A 302 24.60 -20.59 -0.06
N LYS A 303 24.84 -19.73 -1.07
CA LYS A 303 25.52 -18.44 -0.83
C LYS A 303 24.77 -17.57 0.18
N ARG A 304 23.43 -17.47 0.05
CA ARG A 304 22.60 -16.69 0.98
C ARG A 304 22.69 -17.26 2.40
N LYS A 305 22.63 -18.58 2.55
CA LYS A 305 22.77 -19.26 3.83
C LYS A 305 24.12 -18.95 4.48
N ILE A 306 25.23 -19.19 3.78
CA ILE A 306 26.58 -18.94 4.30
C ILE A 306 26.76 -17.46 4.71
N ILE A 307 26.37 -16.52 3.85
CA ILE A 307 26.48 -15.09 4.14
C ILE A 307 25.61 -14.71 5.35
N GLY A 308 24.39 -15.23 5.42
CA GLY A 308 23.49 -15.01 6.56
C GLY A 308 24.05 -15.54 7.86
N ASP A 309 24.51 -16.79 7.87
CA ASP A 309 25.07 -17.46 9.04
C ASP A 309 26.35 -16.73 9.52
N THR A 310 27.24 -16.36 8.61
CA THR A 310 28.48 -15.61 8.91
C THR A 310 28.23 -14.20 9.42
N PHE A 311 27.11 -13.59 9.05
CA PHE A 311 26.75 -12.27 9.56
C PHE A 311 26.24 -12.32 11.00
N ILE A 312 25.66 -13.45 11.43
CA ILE A 312 25.09 -13.64 12.76
C ILE A 312 26.10 -14.22 13.76
N HIS A 313 26.99 -15.11 13.29
CA HIS A 313 27.94 -15.88 14.10
C HIS A 313 29.37 -15.34 13.97
#